data_AF-A0A0W1A5J4-F1
#
_entry.id   AF-A0A0W1A5J4-F1
#
_cell.length_a   1.000
_cell.length_b   1.000
_cell.length_c   1.000
_cell.angle_alpha   90.00
_cell.angle_beta   90.00
_cell.angle_gamma   90.00
#
_symmetry.space_group_name_H-M   'P 1'
#
loop_
_entity.id
_entity.type
_entity.pdbx_description
1 polymer ?
#
loop_
_entity_poly.entity_id
_entity_poly.type
_entity_poly.pdbx_seq_one_letter_code
_entity_poly.pdbx_strand_id
1 'polypeptide(L)'
;MMEEISRFRGMSGEVVRGFLKINSFLTIIPVVLFWLLLLFLLSFVDKRMPGFVSTFIILAASSLFVARFAIPASQGNLHAGLFNPESNGETLGFMGRYCIYTLIWMVPATFLENYLLESNSLAHLIFSTSFSFSAATFDDLLYALLVLVSVFAPTLCYILATTTSSITDLFSFEPIQWLLQDRRQDLGTYYASIIGGLVIFYIKYLVPLLIINQIAYKISVPFGLKFSLFIYMLPFFASPILIGRLTGGFIAGESTLDEDVTTETNKIISQVIHGANNQSTNTDASPSPGDLASLVKSKKGFEQLLNTIDELSPEEITQNILEAEKAGNNIYTLLQLSFLYKKANRKQEALVKASVAINKCLSDGMGFEALQLFKYFSKDRSQLQLQSQQLQILASHLIKHKLYMDAAWCYMLVLAEELSLDEQLGVHKKFVSLATEANQNNEPEIALNLYQLFLQRYPESTLVDFVKSAMQGIKEKQQKS
;
A
#
# COMPACT_ATOMS: atom_id res chain seq x y z
N MET A 1 -12.01 24.24 4.01
CA MET A 1 -11.34 22.95 3.83
C MET A 1 -10.03 23.01 4.58
N MET A 2 -9.93 22.36 5.74
CA MET A 2 -8.63 22.04 6.31
C MET A 2 -7.97 21.03 5.37
N GLU A 3 -6.78 21.32 4.87
CA GLU A 3 -5.95 20.31 4.22
C GLU A 3 -5.63 19.25 5.27
N GLU A 4 -6.27 18.07 5.18
CA GLU A 4 -5.82 16.92 5.95
C GLU A 4 -4.38 16.63 5.53
N ILE A 5 -3.46 16.90 6.46
CA ILE A 5 -2.04 16.70 6.22
C ILE A 5 -1.80 15.20 6.15
N SER A 6 -1.65 14.68 4.94
CA SER A 6 -1.26 13.29 4.71
C SER A 6 0.01 12.94 5.49
N ARG A 7 -0.04 11.80 6.17
CA ARG A 7 1.09 11.26 6.95
C ARG A 7 2.31 10.94 6.10
N PHE A 8 2.12 10.82 4.78
CA PHE A 8 3.22 10.66 3.85
C PHE A 8 4.30 11.74 4.04
N ARG A 9 3.93 12.98 4.38
CA ARG A 9 4.91 14.06 4.62
C ARG A 9 5.89 13.75 5.77
N GLY A 10 5.42 13.06 6.81
CA GLY A 10 6.28 12.60 7.91
C GLY A 10 7.15 11.42 7.50
N MET A 11 6.57 10.43 6.84
CA MET A 11 7.31 9.25 6.38
C MET A 11 8.34 9.57 5.30
N SER A 12 8.07 10.54 4.41
CA SER A 12 9.03 10.93 3.39
C SER A 12 10.32 11.48 4.03
N GLY A 13 10.20 12.24 5.12
CA GLY A 13 11.33 12.69 5.92
C GLY A 13 12.09 11.53 6.57
N GLU A 14 11.39 10.52 7.10
CA GLU A 14 11.99 9.32 7.66
C GLU A 14 12.72 8.47 6.60
N VAL A 15 12.11 8.31 5.42
CA VAL A 15 12.70 7.62 4.27
C VAL A 15 13.99 8.32 3.84
N VAL A 16 13.98 9.65 3.69
CA VAL A 16 15.19 10.42 3.36
C VAL A 16 16.26 10.26 4.44
N ARG A 17 15.89 10.34 5.73
CA ARG A 17 16.82 10.11 6.84
C ARG A 17 17.43 8.70 6.81
N GLY A 18 16.62 7.69 6.52
CA GLY A 18 17.07 6.29 6.35
C GLY A 18 17.98 6.10 5.14
N PHE A 19 17.69 6.78 4.03
CA PHE A 19 18.50 6.78 2.82
C PHE A 19 19.90 7.37 3.05
N LEU A 20 20.05 8.32 3.96
CA LEU A 20 21.35 8.90 4.33
C LEU A 20 22.19 8.01 5.27
N LYS A 21 21.70 6.83 5.69
CA LYS A 21 22.49 5.90 6.54
C LYS A 21 23.57 5.20 5.70
N ILE A 22 24.71 4.86 6.33
CA ILE A 22 25.83 4.16 5.68
C ILE A 22 25.40 2.81 5.04
N ASN A 23 24.43 2.13 5.65
CA ASN A 23 23.90 0.86 5.13
C ASN A 23 23.25 1.05 3.74
N SER A 24 22.53 2.16 3.53
CA SER A 24 21.94 2.49 2.23
C SER A 24 23.04 2.79 1.21
N PHE A 25 24.13 3.44 1.61
CA PHE A 25 25.30 3.65 0.75
C PHE A 25 25.95 2.34 0.31
N LEU A 26 26.13 1.37 1.23
CA LEU A 26 26.66 0.04 0.90
C LEU A 26 25.74 -0.72 -0.06
N THR A 27 24.43 -0.49 0.02
CA THR A 27 23.44 -1.11 -0.87
C THR A 27 23.57 -0.62 -2.32
N ILE A 28 24.25 0.51 -2.57
CA ILE A 28 24.50 1.01 -3.93
C ILE A 28 25.51 0.13 -4.68
N ILE A 29 26.42 -0.55 -3.99
CA ILE A 29 27.47 -1.37 -4.62
C ILE A 29 26.87 -2.46 -5.54
N PRO A 30 25.95 -3.33 -5.09
CA PRO A 30 25.32 -4.31 -5.97
C PRO A 30 24.50 -3.66 -7.10
N VAL A 31 23.87 -2.51 -6.85
CA VAL A 31 23.11 -1.75 -7.86
C VAL A 31 24.04 -1.25 -8.97
N VAL A 32 25.20 -0.69 -8.60
CA VAL A 32 26.23 -0.23 -9.55
C VAL A 32 26.78 -1.39 -10.37
N LEU A 33 27.13 -2.51 -9.73
CA LEU A 33 27.64 -3.68 -10.43
C LEU A 33 26.63 -4.20 -11.46
N PHE A 34 25.36 -4.23 -11.09
CA PHE A 34 24.29 -4.59 -12.03
C PHE A 34 24.21 -3.60 -13.20
N TRP A 35 24.21 -2.29 -12.93
CA TRP A 35 24.13 -1.29 -14.00
C TRP A 35 25.33 -1.33 -14.94
N LEU A 36 26.54 -1.52 -14.41
CA LEU A 36 27.74 -1.69 -15.22
C LEU A 36 27.62 -2.92 -16.12
N LEU A 37 27.12 -4.05 -15.58
CA LEU A 37 26.87 -5.25 -16.36
C LEU A 37 25.80 -5.04 -17.43
N LEU A 38 24.68 -4.40 -17.07
CA LEU A 38 23.58 -4.13 -17.99
C LEU A 38 24.02 -3.21 -19.13
N LEU A 39 24.68 -2.10 -18.83
CA LEU A 39 25.20 -1.16 -19.83
C LEU A 39 26.27 -1.82 -20.71
N PHE A 40 27.13 -2.67 -20.12
CA PHE A 40 28.08 -3.47 -20.88
C PHE A 40 27.35 -4.40 -21.85
N LEU A 41 26.35 -5.15 -21.41
CA LEU A 41 25.55 -6.04 -22.27
C LEU A 41 24.82 -5.26 -23.37
N LEU A 42 24.20 -4.13 -23.01
CA LEU A 42 23.53 -3.26 -23.97
C LEU A 42 24.51 -2.75 -25.02
N SER A 43 25.76 -2.41 -24.67
CA SER A 43 26.76 -1.93 -25.65
C SER A 43 27.07 -2.91 -26.79
N PHE A 44 26.88 -4.22 -26.59
CA PHE A 44 27.02 -5.22 -27.67
C PHE A 44 25.81 -5.28 -28.60
N VAL A 45 24.64 -4.89 -28.12
CA VAL A 45 23.36 -5.02 -28.81
C VAL A 45 22.88 -3.67 -29.37
N ASP A 46 23.38 -2.56 -28.83
CA ASP A 46 22.90 -1.18 -29.07
C ASP A 46 22.90 -0.81 -30.56
N LYS A 47 23.94 -1.20 -31.31
CA LYS A 47 24.01 -0.96 -32.76
C LYS A 47 22.91 -1.66 -33.57
N ARG A 48 22.20 -2.63 -32.99
CA ARG A 48 21.16 -3.44 -33.64
C ARG A 48 19.76 -3.15 -33.09
N MET A 49 19.63 -2.41 -32.00
CA MET A 49 18.35 -2.13 -31.36
C MET A 49 17.93 -0.66 -31.56
N PRO A 50 16.64 -0.38 -31.83
CA PRO A 50 16.13 0.97 -31.78
C PRO A 50 16.32 1.58 -30.39
N GLY A 51 16.65 2.87 -30.31
CA GLY A 51 16.93 3.55 -29.03
C GLY A 51 15.79 3.50 -28.02
N PHE A 52 14.53 3.46 -28.47
CA PHE A 52 13.40 3.30 -27.55
C PHE A 52 13.40 1.92 -26.87
N VAL A 53 13.90 0.87 -27.52
CA VAL A 53 13.98 -0.47 -26.93
C VAL A 53 15.04 -0.49 -25.83
N SER A 54 16.21 0.14 -26.04
CA SER A 54 17.25 0.21 -25.01
C SER A 54 16.78 1.04 -23.81
N THR A 55 16.12 2.18 -24.04
CA THR A 55 15.48 2.97 -22.98
C THR A 55 14.44 2.16 -22.20
N PHE A 56 13.60 1.38 -22.89
CA PHE A 56 12.61 0.52 -22.25
C PHE A 56 13.25 -0.54 -21.36
N ILE A 57 14.32 -1.21 -21.86
CA ILE A 57 15.07 -2.21 -21.09
C ILE A 57 15.70 -1.58 -19.85
N ILE A 58 16.27 -0.37 -19.97
CA ILE A 58 16.84 0.39 -18.85
C ILE A 58 15.76 0.67 -17.79
N LEU A 59 14.59 1.17 -18.19
CA LEU A 59 13.47 1.44 -17.29
C LEU A 59 12.96 0.15 -16.62
N ALA A 60 12.73 -0.90 -17.41
CA ALA A 60 12.31 -2.21 -16.91
C ALA A 60 13.31 -2.78 -15.89
N ALA A 61 14.61 -2.71 -16.19
CA ALA A 61 15.65 -3.17 -15.28
C ALA A 61 15.72 -2.33 -13.99
N SER A 62 15.52 -1.01 -14.10
CA SER A 62 15.48 -0.14 -12.91
C SER A 62 14.32 -0.47 -11.98
N SER A 63 13.18 -0.91 -12.55
CA SER A 63 12.00 -1.29 -11.77
C SER A 63 12.23 -2.47 -10.83
N LEU A 64 13.16 -3.38 -11.16
CA LEU A 64 13.53 -4.50 -10.28
C LEU A 64 14.09 -4.00 -8.94
N PHE A 65 14.92 -2.96 -8.97
CA PHE A 65 15.46 -2.37 -7.73
C PHE A 65 14.39 -1.59 -6.99
N VAL A 66 13.62 -0.78 -7.71
CA VAL A 66 12.55 0.00 -7.09
C VAL A 66 11.56 -0.92 -6.38
N ALA A 67 11.13 -2.02 -7.01
CA ALA A 67 10.25 -3.03 -6.44
C ALA A 67 10.76 -3.59 -5.09
N ARG A 68 12.05 -3.92 -5.01
CA ARG A 68 12.70 -4.48 -3.81
C ARG A 68 12.65 -3.54 -2.60
N PHE A 69 12.50 -2.24 -2.82
CA PHE A 69 12.34 -1.27 -1.76
C PHE A 69 10.90 -0.80 -1.59
N ALA A 70 10.12 -0.75 -2.67
CA ALA A 70 8.74 -0.28 -2.65
C ALA A 70 7.78 -1.25 -1.96
N ILE A 71 7.90 -2.56 -2.23
CA ILE A 71 7.04 -3.58 -1.63
C ILE A 71 7.15 -3.57 -0.09
N PRO A 72 8.33 -3.77 0.53
CA PRO A 72 8.44 -3.72 1.98
C PRO A 72 8.07 -2.37 2.58
N ALA A 73 8.39 -1.27 1.89
CA ALA A 73 8.04 0.06 2.39
C ALA A 73 6.52 0.30 2.37
N SER A 74 5.79 -0.28 1.41
CA SER A 74 4.31 -0.25 1.38
C SER A 74 3.68 -1.04 2.52
N GLN A 75 4.40 -2.02 3.06
CA GLN A 75 4.02 -2.81 4.24
C GLN A 75 4.49 -2.16 5.56
N GLY A 76 5.01 -0.92 5.52
CA GLY A 76 5.49 -0.18 6.69
C GLY A 76 6.97 -0.38 7.02
N ASN A 77 7.69 -1.27 6.32
CA ASN A 77 9.12 -1.47 6.52
C ASN A 77 9.97 -0.52 5.65
N LEU A 78 10.00 0.76 6.03
CA LEU A 78 10.70 1.84 5.31
C LEU A 78 12.23 1.67 5.22
N HIS A 79 12.80 0.73 5.97
CA HIS A 79 14.25 0.54 6.08
C HIS A 79 14.74 -0.78 5.51
N ALA A 80 13.88 -1.54 4.82
CA ALA A 80 14.28 -2.78 4.17
C ALA A 80 15.47 -2.60 3.22
N GLY A 81 16.32 -3.63 3.18
CA GLY A 81 17.47 -3.73 2.30
C GLY A 81 17.14 -4.48 1.00
N LEU A 82 18.10 -4.50 0.07
CA LEU A 82 17.94 -5.14 -1.25
C LEU A 82 17.65 -6.65 -1.17
N PHE A 83 18.18 -7.32 -0.13
CA PHE A 83 18.09 -8.77 0.05
C PHE A 83 16.95 -9.20 0.98
N ASN A 84 15.88 -8.41 1.06
CA ASN A 84 14.71 -8.82 1.84
C ASN A 84 14.10 -10.12 1.25
N PRO A 85 13.85 -11.17 2.05
CA PRO A 85 13.24 -12.43 1.59
C PRO A 85 11.78 -12.29 1.09
N GLU A 86 11.12 -11.15 1.29
CA GLU A 86 9.79 -10.88 0.73
C GLU A 86 9.73 -11.15 -0.78
N SER A 87 8.58 -11.70 -1.20
CA SER A 87 8.48 -12.69 -2.26
C SER A 87 9.04 -12.23 -3.62
N ASN A 88 9.94 -13.02 -4.20
CA ASN A 88 10.43 -12.80 -5.58
C ASN A 88 9.28 -12.74 -6.60
N GLY A 89 8.15 -13.40 -6.30
CA GLY A 89 6.94 -13.37 -7.12
C GLY A 89 6.29 -11.98 -7.18
N GLU A 90 6.17 -11.29 -6.05
CA GLU A 90 5.63 -9.91 -6.01
C GLU A 90 6.54 -8.92 -6.75
N THR A 91 7.86 -9.09 -6.67
CA THR A 91 8.83 -8.27 -7.42
C THR A 91 8.62 -8.42 -8.93
N LEU A 92 8.38 -9.66 -9.41
CA LEU A 92 8.10 -9.90 -10.83
C LEU A 92 6.73 -9.36 -11.25
N GLY A 93 5.71 -9.52 -10.39
CA GLY A 93 4.39 -8.93 -10.61
C GLY A 93 4.46 -7.41 -10.74
N PHE A 94 5.18 -6.76 -9.83
CA PHE A 94 5.47 -5.33 -9.88
C PHE A 94 6.14 -4.91 -11.18
N MET A 95 7.20 -5.61 -11.58
CA MET A 95 7.93 -5.32 -12.82
C MET A 95 7.01 -5.42 -14.04
N GLY A 96 6.16 -6.46 -14.10
CA GLY A 96 5.18 -6.63 -15.18
C GLY A 96 4.20 -5.45 -15.27
N ARG A 97 3.64 -5.04 -14.13
CA ARG A 97 2.75 -3.87 -14.03
C ARG A 97 3.44 -2.58 -14.44
N TYR A 98 4.66 -2.35 -13.95
CA TYR A 98 5.47 -1.20 -14.33
C TYR A 98 5.78 -1.15 -15.83
N CYS A 99 6.14 -2.29 -16.44
CA CYS A 99 6.43 -2.37 -17.87
C CYS A 99 5.20 -2.01 -18.71
N ILE A 100 4.01 -2.47 -18.32
CA ILE A 100 2.76 -2.14 -19.02
C ILE A 100 2.48 -0.63 -18.92
N TYR A 101 2.54 -0.05 -17.71
CA TYR A 101 2.37 1.40 -17.56
C TYR A 101 3.43 2.20 -18.33
N THR A 102 4.67 1.70 -18.37
CA THR A 102 5.75 2.34 -19.14
C THR A 102 5.42 2.38 -20.62
N LEU A 103 4.93 1.29 -21.20
CA LEU A 103 4.54 1.26 -22.61
C LEU A 103 3.42 2.25 -22.95
N ILE A 104 2.47 2.46 -22.03
CA ILE A 104 1.31 3.36 -22.25
C ILE A 104 1.74 4.78 -22.55
N TRP A 105 2.75 5.33 -21.86
CA TRP A 105 3.22 6.69 -22.11
C TRP A 105 4.43 6.74 -23.05
N MET A 106 5.29 5.71 -23.01
CA MET A 106 6.53 5.70 -23.77
C MET A 106 6.29 5.59 -25.28
N VAL A 107 5.30 4.80 -25.70
CA VAL A 107 4.98 4.67 -27.14
C VAL A 107 4.54 6.02 -27.74
N PRO A 108 3.55 6.75 -27.17
CA PRO A 108 3.22 8.10 -27.62
C PRO A 108 4.40 9.08 -27.54
N ALA A 109 5.21 9.02 -26.47
CA ALA A 109 6.37 9.89 -26.30
C ALA A 109 7.42 9.67 -27.39
N THR A 110 7.70 8.42 -27.78
CA THR A 110 8.63 8.08 -28.87
C THR A 110 8.09 8.53 -30.23
N PHE A 111 6.79 8.41 -30.49
CA PHE A 111 6.20 8.97 -31.71
C PHE A 111 6.35 10.49 -31.77
N LEU A 112 6.12 11.17 -30.65
CA LEU A 112 6.29 12.62 -30.55
C LEU A 112 7.77 13.03 -30.71
N GLU A 113 8.69 12.30 -30.10
CA GLU A 113 10.14 12.52 -30.25
C GLU A 113 10.58 12.38 -31.71
N ASN A 114 10.15 11.33 -32.40
CA ASN A 114 10.46 11.14 -33.82
C ASN A 114 9.90 12.26 -34.69
N TYR A 115 8.67 12.71 -34.41
CA TYR A 115 8.06 13.86 -35.09
C TYR A 115 8.89 15.15 -34.90
N LEU A 116 9.36 15.41 -33.68
CA LEU A 116 10.19 16.59 -33.36
C LEU A 116 11.61 16.50 -33.94
N LEU A 117 12.17 15.29 -34.04
CA LEU A 117 13.47 15.04 -34.67
C LEU A 117 13.42 15.35 -36.17
N GLU A 118 12.35 14.97 -36.86
CA GLU A 118 12.15 15.26 -38.28
C GLU A 118 11.96 16.76 -38.56
N SER A 119 11.48 17.55 -37.58
CA SER A 119 11.26 18.99 -37.75
C SER A 119 12.52 19.88 -37.68
N ASN A 120 13.72 19.30 -37.55
CA ASN A 120 15.01 20.01 -37.33
C ASN A 120 15.06 20.90 -36.06
N SER A 121 14.07 20.82 -35.17
CA SER A 121 13.96 21.64 -33.96
C SER A 121 15.00 21.28 -32.87
N LEU A 122 15.46 20.02 -32.84
CA LEU A 122 16.30 19.49 -31.76
C LEU A 122 17.73 20.06 -31.74
N ALA A 123 18.29 20.39 -32.91
CA ALA A 123 19.61 21.00 -33.00
C ALA A 123 19.62 22.46 -32.51
N HIS A 124 18.50 23.18 -32.68
CA HIS A 124 18.37 24.55 -32.23
C HIS A 124 18.37 24.65 -30.71
N LEU A 125 17.70 23.74 -30.01
CA LEU A 125 17.44 23.84 -28.56
C LEU A 125 18.64 23.43 -27.68
N ILE A 126 19.44 22.43 -28.11
CA ILE A 126 20.64 21.99 -27.36
C ILE A 126 21.81 22.98 -27.53
N PHE A 127 21.93 23.64 -28.69
CA PHE A 127 23.01 24.57 -28.99
C PHE A 127 22.65 26.05 -28.82
N SER A 128 21.37 26.42 -28.75
CA SER A 128 20.97 27.80 -28.45
C SER A 128 21.02 28.04 -26.95
N THR A 129 22.14 28.57 -26.46
CA THR A 129 22.33 29.09 -25.09
C THR A 129 21.46 30.32 -24.77
N SER A 130 20.50 30.67 -25.63
CA SER A 130 19.66 31.87 -25.55
C SER A 130 18.19 31.47 -25.56
N PHE A 131 17.70 30.93 -24.44
CA PHE A 131 16.27 30.63 -24.26
C PHE A 131 15.49 31.94 -24.10
N SER A 132 15.14 32.60 -25.21
CA SER A 132 14.29 33.78 -25.20
C SER A 132 12.81 33.35 -25.15
N PHE A 133 12.18 33.50 -23.99
CA PHE A 133 10.75 33.19 -23.75
C PHE A 133 9.78 33.88 -24.74
N SER A 134 10.21 34.96 -25.41
CA SER A 134 9.38 35.73 -26.35
C SER A 134 9.25 35.10 -27.75
N ALA A 135 9.96 34.01 -28.05
CA ALA A 135 9.96 33.37 -29.36
C ALA A 135 9.68 31.86 -29.32
N ALA A 136 9.06 31.36 -28.25
CA ALA A 136 8.73 29.93 -28.13
C ALA A 136 7.78 29.49 -29.25
N THR A 137 8.25 28.58 -30.09
CA THR A 137 7.46 27.92 -31.13
C THR A 137 6.58 26.82 -30.53
N PHE A 138 5.58 26.35 -31.28
CA PHE A 138 4.75 25.22 -30.86
C PHE A 138 5.61 23.95 -30.62
N ASP A 139 6.65 23.75 -31.42
CA ASP A 139 7.61 22.65 -31.28
C ASP A 139 8.37 22.71 -29.95
N ASP A 140 8.75 23.92 -29.50
CA ASP A 140 9.41 24.10 -28.19
C ASP A 140 8.49 23.69 -27.02
N LEU A 141 7.18 23.96 -27.14
CA LEU A 141 6.19 23.56 -26.14
C LEU A 141 5.99 22.04 -26.14
N LEU A 142 5.94 21.41 -27.31
CA LEU A 142 5.88 19.95 -27.42
C LEU A 142 7.14 19.27 -26.86
N TYR A 143 8.32 19.84 -27.10
CA TYR A 143 9.56 19.34 -26.52
C TYR A 143 9.58 19.50 -25.00
N ALA A 144 9.16 20.65 -24.47
CA ALA A 144 9.03 20.85 -23.03
C ALA A 144 8.06 19.84 -22.40
N LEU A 145 6.94 19.56 -23.06
CA LEU A 145 5.99 18.53 -22.65
C LEU A 145 6.64 17.13 -22.67
N LEU A 146 7.39 16.79 -23.72
CA LEU A 146 8.09 15.51 -23.83
C LEU A 146 9.07 15.34 -22.67
N VAL A 147 9.90 16.35 -22.38
CA VAL A 147 10.83 16.34 -21.24
C VAL A 147 10.09 16.15 -19.91
N LEU A 148 8.97 16.86 -19.71
CA LEU A 148 8.16 16.72 -18.52
C LEU A 148 7.60 15.29 -18.40
N VAL A 149 7.02 14.75 -19.47
CA VAL A 149 6.53 13.36 -19.49
C VAL A 149 7.67 12.38 -19.18
N SER A 150 8.83 12.51 -19.81
CA SER A 150 9.99 11.63 -19.59
C SER A 150 10.55 11.70 -18.17
N VAL A 151 10.39 12.81 -17.45
CA VAL A 151 10.82 12.96 -16.06
C VAL A 151 9.78 12.41 -15.09
N PHE A 152 8.50 12.75 -15.27
CA PHE A 152 7.44 12.45 -14.30
C PHE A 152 6.76 11.10 -14.52
N ALA A 153 6.57 10.68 -15.78
CA ALA A 153 5.84 9.45 -16.08
C ALA A 153 6.52 8.18 -15.51
N PRO A 154 7.86 7.99 -15.60
CA PRO A 154 8.50 6.82 -15.00
C PRO A 154 8.25 6.71 -13.50
N THR A 155 8.32 7.83 -12.77
CA THR A 155 8.11 7.83 -11.32
C THR A 155 6.65 7.65 -10.93
N LEU A 156 5.71 8.21 -11.70
CA LEU A 156 4.28 7.95 -11.49
C LEU A 156 3.94 6.47 -11.75
N CYS A 157 4.55 5.85 -12.77
CA CYS A 157 4.38 4.43 -13.05
C CYS A 157 4.84 3.56 -11.87
N TYR A 158 5.89 3.95 -11.13
CA TYR A 158 6.27 3.25 -9.91
C TYR A 158 5.19 3.30 -8.83
N ILE A 159 4.60 4.47 -8.60
CA ILE A 159 3.52 4.64 -7.63
C ILE A 159 2.34 3.74 -8.01
N LEU A 160 1.89 3.83 -9.27
CA LEU A 160 0.77 3.02 -9.77
C LEU A 160 1.06 1.51 -9.70
N ALA A 161 2.27 1.07 -10.06
CA ALA A 161 2.66 -0.33 -9.98
C ALA A 161 2.74 -0.87 -8.54
N THR A 162 3.02 0.02 -7.57
CA THR A 162 3.04 -0.32 -6.15
C THR A 162 1.62 -0.43 -5.58
N THR A 163 0.71 0.46 -5.99
CA THR A 163 -0.70 0.45 -5.55
C THR A 163 -1.48 -0.75 -6.10
N THR A 164 -1.19 -1.13 -7.35
CA THR A 164 -1.92 -2.20 -8.02
C THR A 164 -1.44 -3.58 -7.58
N SER A 165 -2.38 -4.49 -7.32
CA SER A 165 -2.07 -5.85 -6.86
C SER A 165 -2.00 -6.84 -8.02
N SER A 166 -2.79 -6.61 -9.08
CA SER A 166 -2.94 -7.49 -10.22
C SER A 166 -2.77 -6.77 -11.56
N ILE A 167 -2.64 -7.54 -12.65
CA ILE A 167 -2.58 -7.00 -14.02
C ILE A 167 -3.95 -6.47 -14.46
N THR A 168 -5.04 -7.04 -13.96
CA THR A 168 -6.41 -6.60 -14.31
C THR A 168 -6.68 -5.19 -13.80
N ASP A 169 -6.11 -4.82 -12.65
CA ASP A 169 -6.27 -3.48 -12.06
C ASP A 169 -5.64 -2.38 -12.95
N LEU A 170 -4.67 -2.73 -13.80
CA LEU A 170 -3.95 -1.76 -14.65
C LEU A 170 -4.85 -1.03 -15.65
N PHE A 171 -5.91 -1.70 -16.08
CA PHE A 171 -6.85 -1.18 -17.07
C PHE A 171 -8.03 -0.44 -16.43
N SER A 172 -8.09 -0.41 -15.10
CA SER A 172 -9.07 0.38 -14.36
C SER A 172 -8.61 1.84 -14.28
N PHE A 173 -9.57 2.78 -14.29
CA PHE A 173 -9.28 4.19 -14.11
C PHE A 173 -9.00 4.55 -12.64
N GLU A 174 -9.36 3.67 -11.72
CA GLU A 174 -9.33 3.88 -10.27
C GLU A 174 -7.93 4.24 -9.73
N PRO A 175 -6.83 3.50 -10.03
CA PRO A 175 -5.49 3.87 -9.55
C PRO A 175 -5.01 5.23 -10.06
N ILE A 176 -5.37 5.59 -11.29
CA ILE A 176 -4.99 6.88 -11.89
C ILE A 176 -5.79 8.00 -11.24
N GLN A 177 -7.09 7.79 -11.05
CA GLN A 177 -7.97 8.73 -10.39
C GLN A 177 -7.51 9.00 -8.96
N TRP A 178 -7.24 7.93 -8.20
CA TRP A 178 -6.69 8.01 -6.85
C TRP A 178 -5.42 8.86 -6.79
N LEU A 179 -4.47 8.62 -7.70
CA LEU A 179 -3.21 9.35 -7.71
C LEU A 179 -3.38 10.84 -8.04
N LEU A 180 -4.26 11.16 -9.00
CA LEU A 180 -4.41 12.51 -9.55
C LEU A 180 -5.48 13.36 -8.85
N GLN A 181 -6.43 12.75 -8.17
CA GLN A 181 -7.49 13.44 -7.43
C GLN A 181 -7.21 13.40 -5.94
N ASP A 182 -7.09 12.22 -5.36
CA ASP A 182 -7.02 12.06 -3.90
C ASP A 182 -5.61 12.38 -3.36
N ARG A 183 -4.56 11.95 -4.07
CA ARG A 183 -3.16 12.07 -3.62
C ARG A 183 -2.34 13.13 -4.34
N ARG A 184 -2.97 14.01 -5.12
CA ARG A 184 -2.28 15.05 -5.90
C ARG A 184 -1.38 15.95 -5.05
N GLN A 185 -1.83 16.31 -3.86
CA GLN A 185 -1.09 17.22 -2.97
C GLN A 185 0.21 16.60 -2.46
N ASP A 186 0.26 15.27 -2.33
CA ASP A 186 1.45 14.54 -1.85
C ASP A 186 2.52 14.39 -2.92
N LEU A 187 2.17 14.49 -4.20
CA LEU A 187 3.13 14.43 -5.31
C LEU A 187 4.20 15.51 -5.18
N GLY A 188 3.82 16.72 -4.74
CA GLY A 188 4.79 17.80 -4.50
C GLY A 188 5.82 17.42 -3.45
N THR A 189 5.38 16.86 -2.32
CA THR A 189 6.27 16.37 -1.26
C THR A 189 7.10 15.17 -1.73
N TYR A 190 6.53 14.28 -2.53
CA TYR A 190 7.22 13.12 -3.11
C TYR A 190 8.42 13.57 -3.96
N TYR A 191 8.21 14.47 -4.93
CA TYR A 191 9.29 14.97 -5.79
C TYR A 191 10.30 15.84 -5.04
N ALA A 192 9.84 16.70 -4.11
CA ALA A 192 10.74 17.46 -3.26
C ALA A 192 11.65 16.54 -2.42
N SER A 193 11.11 15.41 -1.94
CA SER A 193 11.87 14.42 -1.16
C SER A 193 12.87 13.65 -2.02
N ILE A 194 12.54 13.33 -3.28
CA ILE A 194 13.48 12.72 -4.23
C ILE A 194 14.66 13.67 -4.48
N ILE A 195 14.38 14.90 -4.92
CA ILE A 195 15.41 15.86 -5.30
C ILE A 195 16.25 16.26 -4.07
N GLY A 196 15.59 16.66 -2.99
CA GLY A 196 16.26 17.04 -1.74
C GLY A 196 17.04 15.89 -1.12
N GLY A 197 16.48 14.68 -1.12
CA GLY A 197 17.15 13.48 -0.63
C GLY A 197 18.41 13.14 -1.43
N LEU A 198 18.35 13.20 -2.76
CA LEU A 198 19.51 12.98 -3.63
C LEU A 198 20.58 14.06 -3.46
N VAL A 199 20.20 15.34 -3.36
CA VAL A 199 21.13 16.45 -3.15
C VAL A 199 21.85 16.32 -1.81
N ILE A 200 21.12 16.08 -0.72
CA ILE A 200 21.71 15.92 0.61
C ILE A 200 22.60 14.68 0.65
N PHE A 201 22.16 13.57 0.03
CA PHE A 201 22.98 12.37 -0.11
C PHE A 201 24.28 12.68 -0.85
N TYR A 202 24.19 13.37 -1.99
CA TYR A 202 25.36 13.74 -2.76
C TYR A 202 26.32 14.61 -1.95
N ILE A 203 25.86 15.70 -1.34
CA ILE A 203 26.69 16.58 -0.49
C ILE A 203 27.38 15.80 0.64
N LYS A 204 26.62 14.93 1.33
CA LYS A 204 27.12 14.15 2.46
C LYS A 204 28.29 13.22 2.07
N TYR A 205 28.18 12.55 0.93
CA TYR A 205 29.18 11.58 0.49
C TYR A 205 30.23 12.16 -0.48
N LEU A 206 29.99 13.33 -1.06
CA LEU A 206 30.88 13.96 -2.03
C LEU A 206 32.25 14.26 -1.44
N VAL A 207 32.33 14.87 -0.25
CA VAL A 207 33.62 15.28 0.33
C VAL A 207 34.54 14.08 0.58
N PRO A 208 34.11 13.00 1.27
CA PRO A 208 34.92 11.79 1.39
C PRO A 208 35.32 11.18 0.04
N LEU A 209 34.39 11.15 -0.92
CA LEU A 209 34.65 10.59 -2.25
C LEU A 209 35.66 11.42 -3.05
N LEU A 210 35.65 12.75 -2.95
CA LEU A 210 36.64 13.61 -3.60
C LEU A 210 38.04 13.40 -3.01
N ILE A 211 38.17 13.17 -1.71
CA ILE A 211 39.47 12.82 -1.08
C ILE A 211 39.99 11.50 -1.66
N ILE A 212 39.13 10.49 -1.75
CA ILE A 212 39.47 9.19 -2.36
C ILE A 212 39.84 9.38 -3.85
N ASN A 213 39.14 10.26 -4.56
CA ASN A 213 39.41 10.57 -5.95
C ASN A 213 40.81 11.16 -6.15
N GLN A 214 41.26 12.04 -5.25
CA GLN A 214 42.64 12.56 -5.30
C GLN A 214 43.68 11.45 -5.15
N ILE A 215 43.41 10.44 -4.31
CA ILE A 215 44.26 9.25 -4.21
C ILE A 215 44.22 8.45 -5.52
N ALA A 216 43.04 8.29 -6.13
CA ALA A 216 42.90 7.62 -7.42
C ALA A 216 43.72 8.29 -8.54
N TYR A 217 43.74 9.63 -8.61
CA TYR A 217 44.59 10.38 -9.54
C TYR A 217 46.08 10.16 -9.31
N LYS A 218 46.50 10.01 -8.05
CA LYS A 218 47.90 9.69 -7.72
C LYS A 218 48.31 8.29 -8.18
N ILE A 219 47.37 7.35 -8.30
CA ILE A 219 47.64 6.01 -8.85
C ILE A 219 47.76 6.10 -10.38
N SER A 220 46.75 6.67 -11.05
CA SER A 220 46.84 6.98 -12.48
C SER A 220 45.74 7.97 -12.91
N VAL A 221 46.05 8.83 -13.89
CA VAL A 221 45.08 9.80 -14.45
C VAL A 221 43.83 9.12 -15.03
N PRO A 222 43.92 8.02 -15.82
CA PRO A 222 42.74 7.35 -16.35
C PRO A 222 41.83 6.76 -15.25
N PHE A 223 42.42 6.26 -14.16
CA PHE A 223 41.66 5.73 -13.02
C PHE A 223 40.94 6.85 -12.28
N GLY A 224 41.61 7.98 -12.01
CA GLY A 224 41.00 9.17 -11.42
C GLY A 224 39.83 9.72 -12.25
N LEU A 225 39.95 9.77 -13.58
CA LEU A 225 38.86 10.20 -14.47
C LEU A 225 37.65 9.27 -14.40
N LYS A 226 37.85 7.95 -14.43
CA LYS A 226 36.77 6.96 -14.30
C LYS A 226 36.09 7.04 -12.93
N PHE A 227 36.86 7.22 -11.86
CA PHE A 227 36.32 7.37 -10.52
C PHE A 227 35.56 8.69 -10.35
N SER A 228 36.03 9.77 -10.98
CA SER A 228 35.30 11.05 -11.04
C SER A 228 33.93 10.87 -11.72
N LEU A 229 33.89 10.19 -12.87
CA LEU A 229 32.63 9.86 -13.55
C LEU A 229 31.70 9.03 -12.65
N PHE A 230 32.23 8.05 -11.94
CA PHE A 230 31.46 7.27 -10.96
C PHE A 230 30.85 8.16 -9.87
N ILE A 231 31.61 9.11 -9.32
CA ILE A 231 31.10 10.07 -8.33
C ILE A 231 29.95 10.88 -8.94
N TYR A 232 30.10 11.42 -10.15
CA TYR A 232 29.03 12.18 -10.81
C TYR A 232 27.77 11.35 -11.08
N MET A 233 27.92 10.06 -11.38
CA MET A 233 26.80 9.14 -11.62
C MET A 233 26.19 8.57 -10.32
N LEU A 234 26.78 8.85 -9.16
CA LEU A 234 26.33 8.29 -7.88
C LEU A 234 24.85 8.58 -7.58
N PRO A 235 24.30 9.81 -7.79
CA PRO A 235 22.87 10.07 -7.56
C PRO A 235 21.97 9.21 -8.44
N PHE A 236 22.37 8.97 -9.70
CA PHE A 236 21.64 8.11 -10.62
C PHE A 236 21.56 6.68 -10.07
N PHE A 237 22.68 6.11 -9.62
CA PHE A 237 22.69 4.76 -9.04
C PHE A 237 21.97 4.64 -7.70
N ALA A 238 21.96 5.71 -6.90
CA ALA A 238 21.29 5.73 -5.61
C ALA A 238 19.77 5.97 -5.72
N SER A 239 19.32 6.60 -6.81
CA SER A 239 17.93 7.00 -7.01
C SER A 239 16.91 5.87 -6.92
N PRO A 240 17.12 4.64 -7.45
CA PRO A 240 16.11 3.58 -7.36
C PRO A 240 15.82 3.17 -5.91
N ILE A 241 16.80 3.28 -5.02
CA ILE A 241 16.65 2.97 -3.58
C ILE A 241 15.72 4.00 -2.93
N LEU A 242 15.99 5.28 -3.15
CA LEU A 242 15.19 6.37 -2.59
C LEU A 242 13.78 6.38 -3.18
N ILE A 243 13.67 6.29 -4.50
CA ILE A 243 12.40 6.25 -5.22
C ILE A 243 11.57 5.06 -4.74
N GLY A 244 12.13 3.86 -4.66
CA GLY A 244 11.39 2.68 -4.19
C GLY A 244 10.86 2.86 -2.77
N ARG A 245 11.70 3.30 -1.82
CA ARG A 245 11.24 3.55 -0.44
C ARG A 245 10.17 4.63 -0.36
N LEU A 246 10.32 5.73 -1.11
CA LEU A 246 9.32 6.80 -1.15
C LEU A 246 8.02 6.33 -1.77
N THR A 247 8.09 5.49 -2.81
CA THR A 247 6.92 4.93 -3.50
C THR A 247 6.13 4.03 -2.57
N GLY A 248 6.80 3.12 -1.85
CA GLY A 248 6.13 2.30 -0.84
C GLY A 248 5.58 3.13 0.32
N GLY A 249 6.37 4.07 0.83
CA GLY A 249 5.92 5.00 1.88
C GLY A 249 4.72 5.87 1.46
N PHE A 250 4.61 6.20 0.17
CA PHE A 250 3.48 6.92 -0.40
C PHE A 250 2.16 6.17 -0.18
N ILE A 251 2.19 4.85 -0.32
CA ILE A 251 1.02 3.98 -0.14
C ILE A 251 0.79 3.65 1.34
N ALA A 252 1.85 3.34 2.10
CA ALA A 252 1.72 3.09 3.54
C ALA A 252 1.12 4.29 4.32
N GLY A 253 1.29 5.51 3.79
CA GLY A 253 0.68 6.71 4.36
C GLY A 253 -0.82 6.81 4.27
N GLU A 254 -1.45 6.01 3.42
CA GLU A 254 -2.89 5.91 3.30
C GLU A 254 -3.46 4.86 4.26
N SER A 255 -2.85 3.67 4.30
CA SER A 255 -3.33 2.57 5.17
C SER A 255 -3.33 2.93 6.66
N THR A 256 -2.52 3.91 7.05
CA THR A 256 -2.44 4.42 8.43
C THR A 256 -3.35 5.62 8.69
N LEU A 257 -3.85 6.31 7.66
CA LEU A 257 -4.90 7.32 7.81
C LEU A 257 -6.24 6.67 8.14
N ASP A 258 -6.56 5.48 7.63
CA ASP A 258 -7.76 4.75 8.04
C ASP A 258 -7.71 4.27 9.51
N GLU A 259 -6.52 3.89 9.99
CA GLU A 259 -6.30 3.50 11.41
C GLU A 259 -6.25 4.68 12.38
N ASP A 260 -5.79 5.86 11.93
CA ASP A 260 -5.74 7.03 12.78
C ASP A 260 -6.92 7.98 12.61
N VAL A 261 -7.68 7.96 11.52
CA VAL A 261 -9.02 8.57 11.53
C VAL A 261 -9.88 7.81 12.53
N THR A 262 -9.75 6.50 12.71
CA THR A 262 -10.45 5.81 13.82
C THR A 262 -9.87 6.14 15.21
N THR A 263 -8.58 6.47 15.35
CA THR A 263 -7.93 6.75 16.65
C THR A 263 -7.96 8.23 17.07
N GLU A 264 -7.73 9.16 16.14
CA GLU A 264 -7.96 10.60 16.27
C GLU A 264 -9.44 10.95 16.26
N THR A 265 -10.32 10.27 15.53
CA THR A 265 -11.78 10.46 15.74
C THR A 265 -12.15 10.01 17.15
N ASN A 266 -11.56 8.95 17.71
CA ASN A 266 -11.76 8.58 19.12
C ASN A 266 -11.14 9.59 20.13
N LYS A 267 -10.00 10.23 19.81
CA LYS A 267 -9.37 11.28 20.65
C LYS A 267 -10.05 12.65 20.53
N ILE A 268 -10.48 13.02 19.33
CA ILE A 268 -11.23 14.25 19.04
C ILE A 268 -12.65 14.09 19.57
N ILE A 269 -13.28 12.91 19.52
CA ILE A 269 -14.55 12.65 20.23
C ILE A 269 -14.37 12.80 21.74
N SER A 270 -13.28 12.29 22.33
CA SER A 270 -13.03 12.48 23.76
C SER A 270 -12.63 13.91 24.16
N GLN A 271 -12.14 14.75 23.22
CA GLN A 271 -11.88 16.17 23.46
C GLN A 271 -13.07 17.10 23.10
N VAL A 272 -13.90 16.73 22.13
CA VAL A 272 -15.11 17.45 21.71
C VAL A 272 -16.30 17.17 22.64
N ILE A 273 -16.31 16.05 23.37
CA ILE A 273 -17.22 15.82 24.51
C ILE A 273 -17.04 16.89 25.62
N HIS A 274 -15.91 17.63 25.63
CA HIS A 274 -15.69 18.77 26.54
C HIS A 274 -15.75 20.16 25.89
N GLY A 275 -16.08 20.28 24.59
CA GLY A 275 -16.05 21.56 23.89
C GLY A 275 -17.05 21.67 22.75
N ALA A 276 -18.29 22.06 23.09
CA ALA A 276 -19.28 22.80 22.30
C ALA A 276 -19.52 22.47 20.80
N ASN A 277 -20.79 22.17 20.51
CA ASN A 277 -21.62 22.83 19.49
C ASN A 277 -20.87 23.67 18.43
N ASN A 278 -20.77 23.19 17.20
CA ASN A 278 -21.31 23.86 16.00
C ASN A 278 -20.81 23.24 14.68
N GLN A 279 -21.78 23.05 13.77
CA GLN A 279 -21.70 23.12 12.29
C GLN A 279 -20.79 22.17 11.48
N SER A 280 -21.42 21.12 10.95
CA SER A 280 -21.76 20.88 9.52
C SER A 280 -20.70 21.01 8.40
N THR A 281 -20.48 19.86 7.71
CA THR A 281 -20.48 19.62 6.23
C THR A 281 -19.33 20.20 5.36
N ASN A 282 -18.78 19.55 4.31
CA ASN A 282 -19.17 18.41 3.46
C ASN A 282 -17.94 17.89 2.66
N THR A 283 -18.00 16.64 2.19
CA THR A 283 -17.34 16.17 0.96
C THR A 283 -18.40 15.51 0.06
N ASP A 284 -18.36 15.80 -1.24
CA ASP A 284 -19.30 15.35 -2.27
C ASP A 284 -19.00 13.94 -2.79
N ALA A 285 -20.06 13.15 -2.93
CA ALA A 285 -20.39 12.45 -4.18
C ALA A 285 -21.92 12.50 -4.30
N SER A 286 -22.43 13.68 -4.63
CA SER A 286 -23.79 14.19 -4.35
C SER A 286 -24.93 13.15 -4.35
N PRO A 287 -25.26 12.62 -3.16
CA PRO A 287 -26.56 12.05 -2.80
C PRO A 287 -27.60 13.18 -2.69
N SER A 288 -28.88 12.87 -2.86
CA SER A 288 -29.90 13.91 -2.62
C SER A 288 -29.77 14.46 -1.19
N PRO A 289 -29.99 15.77 -0.94
CA PRO A 289 -29.75 16.39 0.37
C PRO A 289 -30.49 15.73 1.55
N GLY A 290 -31.57 14.98 1.27
CA GLY A 290 -32.32 14.23 2.29
C GLY A 290 -31.62 12.95 2.76
N ASP A 291 -30.91 12.26 1.86
CA ASP A 291 -30.35 10.92 2.13
C ASP A 291 -29.07 11.01 2.98
N LEU A 292 -28.22 11.99 2.72
CA LEU A 292 -27.02 12.28 3.53
C LEU A 292 -27.34 12.74 4.95
N ALA A 293 -28.34 13.61 5.10
CA ALA A 293 -28.77 14.09 6.41
C ALA A 293 -29.29 12.93 7.28
N SER A 294 -29.99 11.98 6.67
CA SER A 294 -30.44 10.76 7.34
C SER A 294 -29.26 9.88 7.76
N LEU A 295 -28.24 9.73 6.91
CA LEU A 295 -27.05 8.92 7.15
C LEU A 295 -26.16 9.46 8.29
N VAL A 296 -25.91 10.77 8.30
CA VAL A 296 -25.13 11.44 9.35
C VAL A 296 -25.85 11.40 10.69
N LYS A 297 -27.18 11.56 10.69
CA LYS A 297 -28.00 11.42 11.89
C LYS A 297 -27.97 10.00 12.43
N SER A 298 -28.08 8.99 11.57
CA SER A 298 -27.97 7.58 11.95
C SER A 298 -26.58 7.23 12.50
N LYS A 299 -25.50 7.76 11.92
CA LYS A 299 -24.13 7.52 12.43
C LYS A 299 -23.93 8.08 13.84
N LYS A 300 -24.30 9.35 14.07
CA LYS A 300 -24.23 9.95 15.41
C LYS A 300 -25.09 9.20 16.43
N GLY A 301 -26.30 8.79 16.03
CA GLY A 301 -27.15 7.96 16.88
C GLY A 301 -26.52 6.62 17.22
N PHE A 302 -25.74 6.02 16.31
CA PHE A 302 -25.08 4.74 16.53
C PHE A 302 -23.91 4.87 17.51
N GLU A 303 -23.08 5.89 17.35
CA GLU A 303 -21.97 6.19 18.26
C GLU A 303 -22.46 6.53 19.67
N GLN A 304 -23.53 7.33 19.79
CA GLN A 304 -24.16 7.61 21.08
C GLN A 304 -24.69 6.34 21.73
N LEU A 305 -25.37 5.50 20.95
CA LEU A 305 -25.91 4.24 21.43
C LEU A 305 -24.83 3.28 21.89
N LEU A 306 -23.71 3.13 21.16
CA LEU A 306 -22.60 2.28 21.60
C LEU A 306 -22.04 2.68 22.97
N ASN A 307 -22.00 3.98 23.27
CA ASN A 307 -21.49 4.49 24.54
C ASN A 307 -22.49 4.36 25.69
N THR A 308 -23.80 4.36 25.42
CA THR A 308 -24.84 4.33 26.45
C THR A 308 -25.56 2.99 26.58
N ILE A 309 -25.35 2.04 25.67
CA ILE A 309 -26.16 0.81 25.59
C ILE A 309 -26.17 -0.02 26.88
N ASP A 310 -25.09 0.05 27.66
CA ASP A 310 -25.00 -0.68 28.92
C ASP A 310 -25.76 -0.03 30.07
N GLU A 311 -26.09 1.26 29.93
CA GLU A 311 -26.79 2.09 30.92
C GLU A 311 -28.29 2.24 30.62
N LEU A 312 -28.73 1.86 29.40
CA LEU A 312 -30.13 1.99 28.99
C LEU A 312 -31.04 1.04 29.78
N SER A 313 -32.17 1.58 30.24
CA SER A 313 -33.25 0.80 30.83
C SER A 313 -33.97 -0.06 29.78
N PRO A 314 -34.65 -1.15 30.18
CA PRO A 314 -35.43 -2.00 29.27
C PRO A 314 -36.50 -1.25 28.45
N GLU A 315 -37.08 -0.19 29.03
CA GLU A 315 -38.08 0.65 28.38
C GLU A 315 -37.45 1.53 27.29
N GLU A 316 -36.29 2.14 27.58
CA GLU A 316 -35.53 2.93 26.61
C GLU A 316 -34.98 2.07 25.46
N ILE A 317 -34.57 0.84 25.74
CA ILE A 317 -34.15 -0.11 24.70
C ILE A 317 -35.31 -0.38 23.73
N THR A 318 -36.50 -0.60 24.26
CA THR A 318 -37.69 -0.87 23.44
C THR A 318 -38.07 0.34 22.59
N GLN A 319 -37.99 1.55 23.15
CA GLN A 319 -38.24 2.79 22.42
C GLN A 319 -37.20 3.01 21.31
N ASN A 320 -35.92 2.83 21.60
CA ASN A 320 -34.84 2.97 20.61
C ASN A 320 -34.96 1.95 19.47
N ILE A 321 -35.42 0.72 19.75
CA ILE A 321 -35.72 -0.28 18.71
C ILE A 321 -36.81 0.24 17.77
N LEU A 322 -37.91 0.77 18.32
CA LEU A 322 -39.02 1.29 17.51
C LEU A 322 -38.60 2.49 16.67
N GLU A 323 -37.75 3.37 17.20
CA GLU A 323 -37.22 4.52 16.47
C GLU A 323 -36.26 4.09 15.35
N ALA A 324 -35.36 3.15 15.63
CA ALA A 324 -34.45 2.59 14.63
C ALA A 324 -35.19 1.83 13.53
N GLU A 325 -36.21 1.03 13.85
CA GLU A 325 -37.05 0.35 12.84
C GLU A 325 -37.74 1.35 11.90
N LYS A 326 -38.19 2.50 12.42
CA LYS A 326 -38.81 3.57 11.61
C LYS A 326 -37.80 4.33 10.73
N ALA A 327 -36.53 4.40 11.14
CA ALA A 327 -35.48 5.12 10.43
C ALA A 327 -35.00 4.43 9.13
N GLY A 328 -35.46 3.20 8.85
CA GLY A 328 -35.20 2.50 7.59
C GLY A 328 -33.92 1.65 7.58
N ASN A 329 -33.64 1.00 6.43
CA ASN A 329 -32.56 0.01 6.27
C ASN A 329 -31.19 0.63 5.93
N ASN A 330 -30.80 1.67 6.67
CA ASN A 330 -29.43 2.19 6.63
C ASN A 330 -28.48 1.26 7.41
N ILE A 331 -27.19 1.22 7.06
CA ILE A 331 -26.17 0.37 7.68
C ILE A 331 -26.04 0.66 9.16
N TYR A 332 -25.95 1.94 9.54
CA TYR A 332 -25.88 2.34 10.94
C TYR A 332 -27.13 1.94 11.71
N THR A 333 -28.31 1.98 11.09
CA THR A 333 -29.55 1.50 11.71
C THR A 333 -29.53 -0.02 11.89
N LEU A 334 -29.01 -0.78 10.93
CA LEU A 334 -28.85 -2.23 11.07
C LEU A 334 -27.85 -2.60 12.17
N LEU A 335 -26.75 -1.84 12.27
CA LEU A 335 -25.79 -1.97 13.36
C LEU A 335 -26.49 -1.68 14.71
N GLN A 336 -27.15 -0.53 14.87
CA GLN A 336 -27.91 -0.19 16.09
C GLN A 336 -28.90 -1.29 16.48
N LEU A 337 -29.74 -1.72 15.55
CA LEU A 337 -30.74 -2.75 15.80
C LEU A 337 -30.11 -4.07 16.26
N SER A 338 -28.98 -4.47 15.68
CA SER A 338 -28.30 -5.70 16.09
C SER A 338 -27.82 -5.66 17.55
N PHE A 339 -27.29 -4.51 18.01
CA PHE A 339 -26.89 -4.33 19.40
C PHE A 339 -28.10 -4.25 20.34
N LEU A 340 -29.11 -3.44 19.99
CA LEU A 340 -30.32 -3.26 20.78
C LEU A 340 -31.13 -4.55 20.96
N TYR A 341 -31.35 -5.32 19.88
CA TYR A 341 -32.07 -6.59 19.99
C TYR A 341 -31.33 -7.58 20.86
N LYS A 342 -29.99 -7.60 20.82
CA LYS A 342 -29.22 -8.48 21.69
C LYS A 342 -29.40 -8.07 23.16
N LYS A 343 -29.35 -6.77 23.46
CA LYS A 343 -29.55 -6.24 24.81
C LYS A 343 -30.97 -6.49 25.31
N ALA A 344 -31.98 -6.40 24.43
CA ALA A 344 -33.36 -6.76 24.69
C ALA A 344 -33.62 -8.28 24.82
N ASN A 345 -32.57 -9.12 24.77
CA ASN A 345 -32.65 -10.58 24.78
C ASN A 345 -33.45 -11.18 23.60
N ARG A 346 -33.62 -10.43 22.50
CA ARG A 346 -34.23 -10.84 21.23
C ARG A 346 -33.17 -11.43 20.29
N LYS A 347 -32.59 -12.56 20.72
CA LYS A 347 -31.38 -13.14 20.12
C LYS A 347 -31.48 -13.41 18.60
N GLN A 348 -32.57 -14.02 18.14
CA GLN A 348 -32.71 -14.39 16.72
C GLN A 348 -32.74 -13.17 15.80
N GLU A 349 -33.44 -12.12 16.22
CA GLU A 349 -33.54 -10.87 15.45
C GLU A 349 -32.22 -10.12 15.43
N ALA A 350 -31.51 -10.12 16.55
CA ALA A 350 -30.17 -9.58 16.65
C ALA A 350 -29.21 -10.23 15.65
N LEU A 351 -29.26 -11.56 15.51
CA LEU A 351 -28.40 -12.32 14.59
C LEU A 351 -28.73 -12.07 13.12
N VAL A 352 -30.01 -12.00 12.77
CA VAL A 352 -30.44 -11.67 11.41
C VAL A 352 -29.96 -10.27 11.02
N LYS A 353 -30.18 -9.27 11.89
CA LYS A 353 -29.72 -7.90 11.64
C LYS A 353 -28.20 -7.81 11.61
N ALA A 354 -27.49 -8.53 12.50
CA ALA A 354 -26.03 -8.56 12.50
C ALA A 354 -25.47 -9.14 11.20
N SER A 355 -26.06 -10.23 10.70
CA SER A 355 -25.61 -10.86 9.45
C SER A 355 -25.78 -9.91 8.26
N VAL A 356 -26.94 -9.25 8.15
CA VAL A 356 -27.20 -8.25 7.10
C VAL A 356 -26.27 -7.04 7.24
N ALA A 357 -26.04 -6.56 8.47
CA ALA A 357 -25.15 -5.44 8.75
C ALA A 357 -23.70 -5.76 8.35
N ILE A 358 -23.16 -6.91 8.78
CA ILE A 358 -21.81 -7.36 8.42
C ILE A 358 -21.66 -7.42 6.90
N ASN A 359 -22.63 -8.01 6.19
CA ASN A 359 -22.57 -8.15 4.75
C ASN A 359 -22.50 -6.80 4.04
N LYS A 360 -23.31 -5.84 4.51
CA LYS A 360 -23.35 -4.49 3.94
C LYS A 360 -22.12 -3.67 4.32
N CYS A 361 -21.60 -3.85 5.53
CA CYS A 361 -20.34 -3.23 5.94
C CYS A 361 -19.17 -3.73 5.08
N LEU A 362 -19.10 -5.05 4.80
CA LEU A 362 -18.04 -5.62 3.98
C LEU A 362 -18.14 -5.21 2.51
N SER A 363 -19.35 -5.05 1.95
CA SER A 363 -19.52 -4.55 0.58
C SER A 363 -19.11 -3.09 0.42
N ASP A 364 -19.30 -2.29 1.48
CA ASP A 364 -19.09 -0.85 1.46
C ASP A 364 -17.70 -0.45 1.99
N GLY A 365 -16.80 -1.43 2.17
CA GLY A 365 -15.43 -1.20 2.65
C GLY A 365 -15.31 -0.90 4.16
N MET A 366 -16.40 -0.94 4.92
CA MET A 366 -16.45 -0.70 6.37
C MET A 366 -16.04 -1.95 7.19
N GLY A 367 -14.82 -2.42 6.96
CA GLY A 367 -14.32 -3.65 7.57
C GLY A 367 -14.21 -3.59 9.11
N PHE A 368 -13.98 -2.40 9.67
CA PHE A 368 -13.83 -2.22 11.11
C PHE A 368 -15.15 -2.40 11.87
N GLU A 369 -16.24 -1.81 11.38
CA GLU A 369 -17.58 -1.96 11.93
C GLU A 369 -18.06 -3.42 11.84
N ALA A 370 -17.78 -4.08 10.71
CA ALA A 370 -18.04 -5.51 10.55
C ALA A 370 -17.29 -6.35 11.61
N LEU A 371 -16.02 -6.03 11.86
CA LEU A 371 -15.18 -6.70 12.85
C LEU A 371 -15.70 -6.48 14.27
N GLN A 372 -16.07 -5.25 14.64
CA GLN A 372 -16.65 -4.96 15.94
C GLN A 372 -17.92 -5.77 16.19
N LEU A 373 -18.80 -5.81 15.20
CA LEU A 373 -20.03 -6.57 15.29
C LEU A 373 -19.76 -8.08 15.41
N PHE A 374 -18.85 -8.59 14.58
CA PHE A 374 -18.43 -9.99 14.64
C PHE A 374 -17.81 -10.39 15.99
N LYS A 375 -17.05 -9.48 16.61
CA LYS A 375 -16.49 -9.65 17.96
C LYS A 375 -17.57 -9.61 19.03
N TYR A 376 -18.52 -8.68 18.90
CA TYR A 376 -19.63 -8.55 19.83
C TYR A 376 -20.49 -9.83 19.87
N PHE A 377 -20.66 -10.49 18.73
CA PHE A 377 -21.37 -11.77 18.61
C PHE A 377 -20.50 -13.01 18.81
N SER A 378 -19.33 -12.90 19.46
CA SER A 378 -18.37 -14.01 19.65
C SER A 378 -18.94 -15.36 20.08
N LYS A 379 -19.89 -15.36 21.03
CA LYS A 379 -20.55 -16.59 21.54
C LYS A 379 -21.53 -17.22 20.55
N ASP A 380 -22.03 -16.44 19.61
CA ASP A 380 -23.11 -16.81 18.69
C ASP A 380 -22.66 -16.76 17.22
N ARG A 381 -21.35 -16.67 16.96
CA ARG A 381 -20.81 -16.48 15.60
C ARG A 381 -21.27 -17.57 14.64
N SER A 382 -21.42 -18.82 15.09
CA SER A 382 -21.88 -19.93 14.25
C SER A 382 -23.32 -19.78 13.77
N GLN A 383 -24.08 -18.86 14.37
CA GLN A 383 -25.46 -18.55 13.99
C GLN A 383 -25.53 -17.33 13.05
N LEU A 384 -24.41 -16.64 12.80
CA LEU A 384 -24.33 -15.60 11.78
C LEU A 384 -24.33 -16.27 10.41
N GLN A 385 -25.33 -15.96 9.59
CA GLN A 385 -25.51 -16.55 8.26
C GLN A 385 -24.65 -15.80 7.23
N LEU A 386 -23.32 -15.86 7.41
CA LEU A 386 -22.35 -15.24 6.51
C LEU A 386 -21.97 -16.22 5.41
N GLN A 387 -21.87 -15.75 4.17
CA GLN A 387 -21.44 -16.56 3.03
C GLN A 387 -19.93 -16.81 3.08
N SER A 388 -19.47 -17.91 2.46
CA SER A 388 -18.05 -18.23 2.33
C SER A 388 -17.17 -17.07 1.85
N GLN A 389 -17.62 -16.33 0.82
CA GLN A 389 -16.87 -15.18 0.31
C GLN A 389 -16.73 -14.06 1.36
N GLN A 390 -17.81 -13.77 2.09
CA GLN A 390 -17.83 -12.75 3.14
C GLN A 390 -16.95 -13.14 4.32
N LEU A 391 -16.96 -14.43 4.70
CA LEU A 391 -16.09 -14.97 5.73
C LEU A 391 -14.61 -14.83 5.35
N GLN A 392 -14.24 -15.04 4.09
CA GLN A 392 -12.87 -14.85 3.63
C GLN A 392 -12.45 -13.37 3.63
N ILE A 393 -13.33 -12.45 3.22
CA ILE A 393 -13.07 -11.00 3.31
C ILE A 393 -12.91 -10.59 4.77
N LEU A 394 -13.83 -11.03 5.65
CA LEU A 394 -13.76 -10.75 7.08
C LEU A 394 -12.48 -11.31 7.72
N ALA A 395 -12.06 -12.53 7.34
CA ALA A 395 -10.81 -13.11 7.79
C ALA A 395 -9.60 -12.23 7.43
N SER A 396 -9.59 -11.64 6.23
CA SER A 396 -8.52 -10.72 5.82
C SER A 396 -8.47 -9.45 6.68
N HIS A 397 -9.62 -8.88 7.05
CA HIS A 397 -9.67 -7.75 7.99
C HIS A 397 -9.23 -8.14 9.40
N LEU A 398 -9.64 -9.32 9.88
CA LEU A 398 -9.23 -9.83 11.19
C LEU A 398 -7.71 -10.04 11.29
N ILE A 399 -7.06 -10.50 10.21
CA ILE A 399 -5.60 -10.64 10.11
C ILE A 399 -4.92 -9.28 10.25
N LYS A 400 -5.39 -8.26 9.52
CA LYS A 400 -4.85 -6.88 9.61
C LYS A 400 -4.86 -6.36 11.05
N HIS A 401 -5.88 -6.71 11.83
CA HIS A 401 -6.00 -6.33 13.24
C HIS A 401 -5.37 -7.35 14.23
N LYS A 402 -4.54 -8.29 13.76
CA LYS A 402 -3.86 -9.32 14.56
C LYS A 402 -4.81 -10.23 15.36
N LEU A 403 -6.07 -10.36 14.92
CA LEU A 403 -7.06 -11.26 15.54
C LEU A 403 -7.00 -12.64 14.89
N TYR A 404 -5.84 -13.30 14.97
CA TYR A 404 -5.56 -14.51 14.21
C TYR A 404 -6.50 -15.68 14.52
N MET A 405 -6.86 -15.87 15.79
CA MET A 405 -7.78 -16.94 16.20
C MET A 405 -9.19 -16.75 15.63
N ASP A 406 -9.64 -15.50 15.52
CA ASP A 406 -10.95 -15.16 14.96
C ASP A 406 -10.96 -15.34 13.43
N ALA A 407 -9.86 -14.96 12.76
CA ALA A 407 -9.68 -15.21 11.34
C ALA A 407 -9.59 -16.71 11.02
N ALA A 408 -8.89 -17.49 11.86
CA ALA A 408 -8.85 -18.94 11.76
C ALA A 408 -10.25 -19.55 11.86
N TRP A 409 -11.09 -19.03 12.76
CA TRP A 409 -12.47 -19.46 12.92
C TRP A 409 -13.31 -19.20 11.65
N CYS A 410 -13.11 -18.07 10.98
CA CYS A 410 -13.76 -17.78 9.70
C CYS A 410 -13.37 -18.81 8.62
N TYR A 411 -12.09 -19.15 8.51
CA TYR A 411 -11.64 -20.18 7.57
C TYR A 411 -12.17 -21.58 7.92
N MET A 412 -12.31 -21.91 9.19
CA MET A 412 -12.93 -23.19 9.59
C MET A 412 -14.39 -23.28 9.18
N LEU A 413 -15.15 -22.19 9.27
CA LEU A 413 -16.52 -22.16 8.76
C LEU A 413 -16.58 -22.36 7.25
N VAL A 414 -15.72 -21.67 6.51
CA VAL A 414 -15.63 -21.83 5.05
C VAL A 414 -15.32 -23.29 4.69
N LEU A 415 -14.39 -23.92 5.41
CA LEU A 415 -14.01 -25.34 5.22
C LEU A 415 -15.09 -26.34 5.67
N ALA A 416 -16.12 -25.90 6.40
CA ALA A 416 -17.25 -26.73 6.77
C ALA A 416 -18.32 -26.82 5.67
N GLU A 417 -18.24 -25.95 4.66
CA GLU A 417 -19.09 -26.01 3.47
C GLU A 417 -18.57 -27.07 2.47
N GLU A 418 -19.44 -27.54 1.57
CA GLU A 418 -19.06 -28.48 0.51
C GLU A 418 -18.24 -27.74 -0.58
N LEU A 419 -16.93 -27.68 -0.36
CA LEU A 419 -15.97 -27.11 -1.30
C LEU A 419 -15.38 -28.18 -2.23
N SER A 420 -14.95 -27.75 -3.41
CA SER A 420 -14.09 -28.60 -4.25
C SER A 420 -12.74 -28.85 -3.56
N LEU A 421 -12.05 -29.94 -3.91
CA LEU A 421 -10.74 -30.28 -3.32
C LEU A 421 -9.70 -29.15 -3.50
N ASP A 422 -9.74 -28.46 -4.64
CA ASP A 422 -8.83 -27.35 -4.94
C ASP A 422 -9.12 -26.12 -4.08
N GLU A 423 -10.40 -25.77 -3.89
CA GLU A 423 -10.81 -24.69 -3.00
C GLU A 423 -10.47 -25.00 -1.54
N GLN A 424 -10.72 -26.23 -1.11
CA GLN A 424 -10.38 -26.70 0.23
C GLN A 424 -8.88 -26.55 0.49
N LEU A 425 -8.03 -26.97 -0.45
CA LEU A 425 -6.58 -26.80 -0.36
C LEU A 425 -6.20 -25.30 -0.33
N GLY A 426 -6.86 -24.47 -1.13
CA GLY A 426 -6.69 -23.01 -1.11
C GLY A 426 -6.95 -22.41 0.27
N VAL A 427 -8.04 -22.82 0.93
CA VAL A 427 -8.38 -22.34 2.28
C VAL A 427 -7.45 -22.94 3.34
N HIS A 428 -7.03 -24.20 3.21
CA HIS A 428 -5.99 -24.78 4.08
C HIS A 428 -4.68 -23.96 4.02
N LYS A 429 -4.24 -23.54 2.83
CA LYS A 429 -3.05 -22.70 2.68
C LYS A 429 -3.22 -21.34 3.38
N LYS A 430 -4.38 -20.69 3.24
CA LYS A 430 -4.70 -19.43 3.94
C LYS A 430 -4.75 -19.58 5.46
N PHE A 431 -5.24 -20.71 5.96
CA PHE A 431 -5.22 -21.02 7.39
C PHE A 431 -3.78 -21.19 7.90
N VAL A 432 -2.95 -21.94 7.17
CA VAL A 432 -1.55 -22.19 7.54
C VAL A 432 -0.69 -20.92 7.43
N SER A 433 -0.95 -20.05 6.44
CA SER A 433 -0.27 -18.76 6.32
C SER A 433 -0.56 -17.85 7.51
N LEU A 434 -1.77 -17.90 8.06
CA LEU A 434 -2.15 -17.15 9.25
C LEU A 434 -1.31 -17.55 10.49
N ALA A 435 -1.03 -18.84 10.68
CA ALA A 435 -0.12 -19.29 11.75
C ALA A 435 1.34 -18.83 11.49
N THR A 436 1.74 -18.79 10.22
CA THR A 436 3.08 -18.30 9.83
C THR A 436 3.21 -16.80 10.11
N GLU A 437 2.19 -16.01 9.78
CA GLU A 437 2.13 -14.57 10.00
C GLU A 437 2.12 -14.21 11.48
N ALA A 438 1.35 -14.93 12.31
CA ALA A 438 1.40 -14.78 13.77
C ALA A 438 2.82 -14.99 14.33
N ASN A 439 3.54 -16.01 13.84
CA ASN A 439 4.92 -16.25 14.25
C ASN A 439 5.89 -15.14 13.78
N GLN A 440 5.72 -14.63 12.56
CA GLN A 440 6.51 -13.51 12.03
C GLN A 440 6.29 -12.22 12.84
N ASN A 441 5.08 -12.03 13.34
CA ASN A 441 4.71 -10.91 14.21
C ASN A 441 5.08 -11.10 15.69
N ASN A 442 5.99 -12.04 16.00
CA ASN A 442 6.47 -12.38 17.35
C ASN A 442 5.38 -12.88 18.30
N GLU A 443 4.36 -13.57 17.78
CA GLU A 443 3.32 -14.24 18.58
C GLU A 443 3.43 -15.78 18.44
N PRO A 444 4.54 -16.40 18.88
CA PRO A 444 4.81 -17.82 18.65
C PRO A 444 3.81 -18.76 19.35
N GLU A 445 3.24 -18.35 20.49
CA GLU A 445 2.22 -19.13 21.19
C GLU A 445 0.92 -19.24 20.39
N ILE A 446 0.49 -18.13 19.80
CA ILE A 446 -0.70 -18.09 18.94
C ILE A 446 -0.44 -18.93 17.68
N ALA A 447 0.73 -18.78 17.07
CA ALA A 447 1.14 -19.62 15.93
C ALA A 447 1.10 -21.12 16.25
N LEU A 448 1.65 -21.54 17.39
CA LEU A 448 1.62 -22.94 17.82
C LEU A 448 0.18 -23.45 18.05
N ASN A 449 -0.67 -22.64 18.67
CA ASN A 449 -2.08 -22.97 18.88
C ASN A 449 -2.83 -23.14 17.56
N LEU A 450 -2.57 -22.26 16.58
CA LEU A 450 -3.18 -22.33 15.25
C LEU A 450 -2.72 -23.58 14.49
N TYR A 451 -1.43 -23.89 14.50
CA TYR A 451 -0.92 -25.11 13.90
C TYR A 451 -1.50 -26.38 14.56
N GLN A 452 -1.59 -26.40 15.89
CA GLN A 452 -2.20 -27.51 16.61
C GLN A 452 -3.68 -27.66 16.26
N LEU A 453 -4.42 -26.55 16.20
CA LEU A 453 -5.81 -26.52 15.78
C LEU A 453 -5.99 -27.06 14.36
N PHE A 454 -5.10 -26.68 13.44
CA PHE A 454 -5.10 -27.20 12.07
C PHE A 454 -4.89 -28.72 12.04
N LEU A 455 -3.88 -29.24 12.75
CA LEU A 455 -3.61 -30.68 12.81
C LEU A 455 -4.76 -31.47 13.43
N GLN A 456 -5.43 -30.89 14.44
CA GLN A 456 -6.58 -31.53 15.09
C GLN A 456 -7.80 -31.59 14.16
N ARG A 457 -8.03 -30.54 13.36
CA ARG A 457 -9.21 -30.44 12.49
C ARG A 457 -9.03 -31.08 11.12
N TYR A 458 -7.81 -31.08 10.59
CA TYR A 458 -7.51 -31.51 9.21
C TYR A 458 -6.34 -32.51 9.17
N PRO A 459 -6.46 -33.67 9.84
CA PRO A 459 -5.36 -34.64 9.95
C PRO A 459 -4.98 -35.29 8.61
N GLU A 460 -5.86 -35.23 7.60
CA GLU A 460 -5.63 -35.79 6.26
C GLU A 460 -5.13 -34.75 5.24
N SER A 461 -4.92 -33.50 5.67
CA SER A 461 -4.45 -32.45 4.78
C SER A 461 -3.04 -32.73 4.27
N THR A 462 -2.77 -32.43 2.99
CA THR A 462 -1.43 -32.53 2.40
C THR A 462 -0.41 -31.58 3.03
N LEU A 463 -0.86 -30.63 3.87
CA LEU A 463 -0.01 -29.67 4.58
C LEU A 463 0.46 -30.14 5.97
N VAL A 464 0.05 -31.34 6.43
CA VAL A 464 0.36 -31.84 7.78
C VAL A 464 1.86 -31.90 8.07
N ASP A 465 2.67 -32.38 7.14
CA ASP A 465 4.12 -32.50 7.34
C ASP A 465 4.80 -31.13 7.42
N PHE A 466 4.35 -30.19 6.59
CA PHE A 466 4.78 -28.79 6.67
C PHE A 466 4.46 -28.20 8.05
N VAL A 467 3.23 -28.38 8.52
CA VAL A 467 2.78 -27.84 9.81
C VAL A 467 3.58 -28.43 10.97
N LYS A 468 3.82 -29.75 10.98
CA LYS A 468 4.67 -30.40 12.01
C LYS A 468 6.09 -29.83 12.01
N SER A 469 6.69 -29.67 10.84
CA SER A 469 8.03 -29.10 10.70
C SER A 469 8.07 -27.63 11.18
N ALA A 470 7.07 -26.83 10.84
CA ALA A 470 6.98 -25.43 11.26
C ALA A 470 6.84 -25.31 12.79
N MET A 471 5.99 -26.13 13.41
CA MET A 471 5.84 -26.17 14.87
C MET A 471 7.15 -26.55 15.57
N GLN A 472 7.89 -27.54 15.06
CA GLN A 472 9.18 -27.93 15.62
C GLN A 472 10.18 -26.76 15.56
N GLY A 473 10.25 -26.06 14.42
CA GLY A 473 11.12 -24.90 14.26
C GLY A 473 10.82 -23.74 15.23
N ILE A 474 9.54 -23.52 15.57
CA ILE A 474 9.16 -22.52 16.58
C ILE A 474 9.60 -22.96 17.99
N LYS A 475 9.36 -24.23 18.36
CA LYS A 475 9.75 -24.78 19.66
C LYS A 475 11.27 -24.73 19.88
N GLU A 476 12.05 -25.06 18.87
CA GLU A 476 13.52 -25.00 18.95
C GLU A 476 14.03 -23.56 19.12
N LYS A 477 13.39 -22.56 18.50
CA LYS A 477 13.72 -21.14 18.68
C LYS A 477 13.39 -20.66 20.10
N GLN A 478 12.27 -21.09 20.65
CA GLN A 478 11.88 -20.76 22.03
C GLN A 478 12.81 -21.38 23.08
N GLN A 479 13.40 -22.55 22.81
CA GLN A 479 14.37 -23.17 23.73
C GLN A 479 15.77 -22.51 23.71
N LYS A 480 16.09 -21.77 22.64
CA LYS A 480 17.39 -21.10 22.47
C LYS A 480 17.38 -19.63 22.92
N SER A 481 16.20 -19.06 23.14
CA SER A 481 16.01 -17.70 23.68
C SER A 481 15.85 -17.79 25.18
#